data_AF-A0A645H3X0-F1
#
_entry.id   AF-A0A645H3X0-F1
#
_cell.length_a   1.000
_cell.length_b   1.000
_cell.length_c   1.000
_cell.angle_alpha   90.00
_cell.angle_beta   90.00
_cell.angle_gamma   90.00
#
_symmetry.space_group_name_H-M   'P 1'
#
loop_
_entity.id
_entity.type
_entity.pdbx_description
1 polymer ?
#
loop_
_entity_poly.entity_id
_entity_poly.type
_entity_poly.pdbx_seq_one_letter_code
_entity_poly.pdbx_strand_id
1 'polypeptide(L)'
;MMRLAAFAAVSYIPFVWFMKGNLPNGNNWLTLNVIYTLLIGFLALRAKREIEQPWLKTTVILVLLWLSLPGDWSYLAVLYILAFDHFRGDFKKQAYAYCAITLISMIPELFYPIVCLLNSQPMIKQNLAIGIINLGRFLPIGLLYLYNGQKGGGGKWAQWGFYVFYPFHLIILCKIRGLLNG
;
A
#
# COMPACT_ATOMS: atom_id res chain seq x y z
N MET A 1 -8.54 16.58 2.51
CA MET A 1 -9.08 15.21 2.44
C MET A 1 -9.99 15.00 1.22
N MET A 2 -10.87 15.94 0.90
CA MET A 2 -11.79 15.87 -0.26
C MET A 2 -11.11 15.58 -1.62
N ARG A 3 -9.93 16.18 -1.87
CA ARG A 3 -9.14 15.92 -3.09
C ARG A 3 -8.66 14.47 -3.20
N LEU A 4 -8.13 13.90 -2.11
CA LEU A 4 -7.62 12.53 -2.07
C LEU A 4 -8.75 11.52 -2.32
N ALA A 5 -9.94 11.76 -1.76
CA ALA A 5 -11.13 10.95 -1.99
C ALA A 5 -11.61 11.00 -3.45
N ALA A 6 -11.67 12.19 -4.04
CA ALA A 6 -12.04 12.36 -5.44
C ALA A 6 -11.06 11.63 -6.37
N PHE A 7 -9.75 11.72 -6.12
CA PHE A 7 -8.76 11.01 -6.92
C PHE A 7 -8.72 9.50 -6.69
N ALA A 8 -9.03 9.03 -5.47
CA ALA A 8 -9.20 7.60 -5.21
C ALA A 8 -10.34 7.03 -6.08
N ALA A 9 -11.47 7.74 -6.14
CA ALA A 9 -12.62 7.35 -6.96
C ALA A 9 -12.32 7.42 -8.47
N VAL A 10 -11.63 8.47 -8.94
CA VAL A 10 -11.27 8.61 -10.37
C VAL A 10 -10.24 7.56 -10.78
N SER A 11 -9.27 7.25 -9.92
CA SER A 11 -8.20 6.28 -10.20
C SER A 11 -8.62 4.83 -9.92
N TYR A 12 -9.84 4.60 -9.44
CA TYR A 12 -10.35 3.26 -9.15
C TYR A 12 -10.60 2.46 -10.44
N ILE A 13 -11.23 3.10 -11.43
CA ILE A 13 -11.58 2.48 -12.72
C ILE A 13 -10.34 1.96 -13.48
N PRO A 14 -9.26 2.75 -13.70
CA PRO A 14 -8.08 2.26 -14.40
C PRO A 14 -7.28 1.22 -13.60
N PHE A 15 -7.31 1.26 -12.27
CA PHE A 15 -6.61 0.29 -11.43
C PHE A 15 -7.23 -1.11 -11.49
N VAL A 16 -8.56 -1.21 -11.43
CA VAL A 16 -9.27 -2.49 -11.58
C VAL A 16 -9.01 -3.10 -12.96
N TRP A 17 -8.99 -2.25 -13.99
CA TRP A 17 -8.70 -2.68 -15.35
C TRP A 17 -7.27 -3.23 -15.50
N PHE A 18 -6.28 -2.57 -14.90
CA PHE A 18 -4.89 -3.03 -14.94
C PHE A 18 -4.66 -4.35 -14.19
N MET A 19 -5.16 -4.46 -12.97
CA MET A 19 -4.92 -5.63 -12.11
C MET A 19 -5.55 -6.91 -12.68
N LYS A 20 -6.77 -6.82 -13.20
CA LYS A 20 -7.55 -8.01 -13.60
C LYS A 20 -7.92 -8.10 -15.08
N GLY A 21 -7.58 -7.12 -15.91
CA GLY A 21 -7.80 -7.14 -17.35
C GLY A 21 -9.26 -7.03 -17.79
N ASN A 22 -10.19 -6.76 -16.86
CA ASN A 22 -11.63 -6.65 -17.09
C ASN A 22 -12.19 -5.37 -16.43
N LEU A 23 -13.31 -4.87 -16.95
CA LEU A 23 -14.10 -3.83 -16.30
C LEU A 23 -14.55 -4.29 -14.88
N PRO A 24 -14.83 -3.36 -13.95
CA PRO A 24 -15.28 -3.72 -12.60
C PRO A 24 -16.59 -4.52 -12.66
N ASN A 25 -16.48 -5.84 -12.52
CA ASN A 25 -17.59 -6.77 -12.34
C ASN A 25 -17.73 -7.16 -10.85
N GLY A 26 -18.84 -7.79 -10.48
CA GLY A 26 -19.17 -8.14 -9.08
C GLY A 26 -18.09 -8.89 -8.28
N ASN A 27 -17.16 -9.60 -8.94
CA ASN A 27 -16.03 -10.29 -8.31
C ASN A 27 -14.75 -9.43 -8.13
N ASN A 28 -14.71 -8.21 -8.67
CA ASN A 28 -13.51 -7.37 -8.76
C ASN A 28 -13.69 -5.98 -8.13
N TRP A 29 -14.86 -5.72 -7.53
CA TRP A 29 -15.19 -4.43 -6.92
C TRP A 29 -14.25 -4.08 -5.75
N LEU A 30 -13.75 -5.10 -5.05
CA LEU A 30 -12.90 -4.93 -3.87
C LEU A 30 -11.41 -4.77 -4.19
N THR A 31 -11.02 -4.54 -5.46
CA THR A 31 -9.62 -4.25 -5.82
C THR A 31 -9.40 -2.75 -5.78
N LEU A 32 -9.11 -2.20 -4.61
CA LEU A 32 -8.96 -0.75 -4.40
C LEU A 32 -7.49 -0.32 -4.54
N ASN A 33 -7.28 0.88 -5.09
CA ASN A 33 -5.95 1.38 -5.40
C ASN A 33 -5.16 1.85 -4.16
N VAL A 34 -3.88 2.14 -4.36
CA VAL A 34 -2.98 2.69 -3.31
C VAL A 34 -3.52 4.02 -2.74
N ILE A 35 -4.20 4.82 -3.55
CA ILE A 35 -4.74 6.12 -3.10
C ILE A 35 -5.84 5.91 -2.04
N TYR A 36 -6.66 4.85 -2.21
CA TYR A 36 -7.64 4.45 -1.21
C TYR A 36 -6.99 4.00 0.11
N THR A 37 -5.96 3.14 0.06
CA THR A 37 -5.28 2.71 1.31
C THR A 37 -4.63 3.88 2.05
N LEU A 38 -4.03 4.82 1.31
CA LEU A 38 -3.49 6.04 1.89
C LEU A 38 -4.59 6.89 2.54
N LEU A 39 -5.75 7.03 1.90
CA LEU A 39 -6.89 7.75 2.47
C LEU A 39 -7.34 7.13 3.80
N ILE A 40 -7.48 5.80 3.85
CA ILE A 40 -7.84 5.09 5.08
C ILE A 40 -6.77 5.26 6.15
N GLY A 41 -5.48 5.19 5.80
CA GLY A 41 -4.39 5.43 6.73
C GLY A 41 -4.34 6.85 7.28
N PHE A 42 -4.64 7.87 6.45
CA PHE A 42 -4.77 9.25 6.92
C PHE A 42 -5.99 9.44 7.85
N LEU A 43 -7.11 8.76 7.58
CA LEU A 43 -8.25 8.74 8.48
C LEU A 43 -7.89 8.09 9.82
N ALA A 44 -7.14 6.99 9.82
CA ALA A 44 -6.69 6.32 11.03
C ALA A 44 -5.76 7.22 11.86
N LEU A 45 -4.85 7.95 11.19
CA LEU A 45 -3.99 8.93 11.82
C LEU A 45 -4.78 10.08 12.46
N ARG A 46 -5.80 10.59 11.75
CA ARG A 46 -6.67 11.65 12.27
C ARG A 46 -7.47 11.16 13.48
N ALA A 47 -8.08 9.98 13.38
CA ALA A 47 -8.82 9.34 14.47
C ALA A 47 -7.93 9.14 15.72
N LYS A 48 -6.67 8.72 15.53
CA LYS A 48 -5.69 8.58 16.62
C LYS A 48 -5.45 9.89 17.39
N ARG A 49 -5.48 11.03 16.68
CA ARG A 49 -5.17 12.37 17.25
C ARG A 49 -6.40 13.09 17.81
N GLU A 50 -7.55 12.99 17.16
CA GLU A 50 -8.77 13.72 17.55
C GLU A 50 -9.60 12.98 18.60
N ILE A 51 -9.53 11.65 18.65
CA ILE A 51 -10.29 10.87 19.63
C ILE A 51 -9.49 10.79 20.93
N GLU A 52 -10.03 11.33 22.02
CA GLU A 52 -9.42 11.20 23.35
C GLU A 52 -9.74 9.85 24.00
N GLN A 53 -10.96 9.36 23.78
CA GLN A 53 -11.47 8.12 24.37
C GLN A 53 -10.73 6.87 23.84
N PRO A 54 -10.04 6.09 24.70
CA PRO A 54 -9.16 5.00 24.26
C PRO A 54 -9.91 3.83 23.61
N TRP A 55 -11.12 3.52 24.10
CA TRP A 55 -11.96 2.46 23.54
C TRP A 55 -12.43 2.83 22.13
N LEU A 56 -13.00 4.03 21.97
CA LEU A 56 -13.51 4.52 20.69
C LEU A 56 -12.39 4.64 19.66
N LYS A 57 -11.21 5.13 20.09
CA LYS A 57 -10.01 5.22 19.26
C LYS A 57 -9.62 3.86 18.71
N THR A 58 -9.56 2.84 19.57
CA THR A 58 -9.17 1.49 19.18
C THR A 58 -10.20 0.89 18.22
N THR A 59 -11.49 1.02 18.52
CA THR A 59 -12.57 0.55 17.65
C THR A 59 -12.52 1.18 16.27
N VAL A 60 -12.34 2.51 16.18
CA VAL A 60 -12.25 3.21 14.89
C VAL A 60 -11.02 2.76 14.10
N ILE A 61 -9.86 2.62 14.74
CA ILE A 61 -8.65 2.14 14.07
C ILE A 61 -8.83 0.70 13.58
N LEU A 62 -9.46 -0.19 14.38
CA LEU A 62 -9.75 -1.56 13.97
C LEU A 62 -10.70 -1.62 12.77
N VAL A 63 -11.74 -0.80 12.75
CA VAL A 63 -12.67 -0.71 11.61
C VAL A 63 -11.93 -0.21 10.36
N LEU A 64 -11.04 0.77 10.50
CA LEU A 64 -10.25 1.28 9.38
C LEU A 64 -9.24 0.24 8.87
N LEU A 65 -8.65 -0.57 9.75
CA LEU A 65 -7.80 -1.69 9.34
C LEU A 65 -8.59 -2.72 8.54
N TRP A 66 -9.80 -3.05 8.97
CA TRP A 66 -10.71 -3.93 8.22
C TRP A 66 -11.08 -3.34 6.84
N LEU A 67 -11.42 -2.05 6.79
CA LEU A 67 -11.74 -1.37 5.53
C LEU A 67 -10.53 -1.21 4.59
N SER A 68 -9.31 -1.31 5.12
CA SER A 68 -8.10 -1.23 4.31
C SER A 68 -7.76 -2.52 3.58
N LEU A 69 -8.27 -3.68 4.02
CA LEU A 69 -8.05 -5.01 3.41
C LEU A 69 -8.25 -5.07 1.87
N PRO A 70 -9.29 -4.47 1.27
CA PRO A 70 -9.46 -4.46 -0.19
C PRO A 70 -8.44 -3.59 -0.94
N GLY A 71 -7.63 -2.79 -0.25
CA GLY A 71 -6.69 -1.90 -0.90
C GLY A 71 -5.35 -2.56 -1.23
N ASP A 72 -4.63 -2.00 -2.20
CA ASP A 72 -3.39 -2.56 -2.76
C ASP A 72 -2.31 -2.91 -1.71
N TRP A 73 -2.19 -2.10 -0.66
CA TRP A 73 -1.26 -2.32 0.46
C TRP A 73 -1.95 -2.79 1.75
N SER A 74 -3.24 -3.10 1.66
CA SER A 74 -4.05 -3.61 2.76
C SER A 74 -3.88 -2.83 4.07
N TYR A 75 -3.88 -3.54 5.20
CA TYR A 75 -3.59 -3.00 6.52
C TYR A 75 -2.14 -2.57 6.71
N LEU A 76 -1.20 -3.04 5.87
CA LEU A 76 0.23 -2.67 6.00
C LEU A 76 0.41 -1.17 5.79
N ALA A 77 -0.29 -0.58 4.82
CA ALA A 77 -0.23 0.87 4.57
C ALA A 77 -0.63 1.67 5.82
N VAL A 78 -1.71 1.26 6.48
CA VAL A 78 -2.22 1.89 7.71
C VAL A 78 -1.20 1.75 8.84
N LEU A 79 -0.64 0.55 9.02
CA LEU A 79 0.41 0.30 10.02
C LEU A 79 1.65 1.15 9.77
N TYR A 80 2.13 1.26 8.52
CA TYR A 80 3.27 2.12 8.19
C TYR A 80 2.99 3.59 8.53
N ILE A 81 1.81 4.11 8.19
CA ILE A 81 1.43 5.50 8.49
C ILE A 81 1.41 5.74 10.01
N LEU A 82 0.83 4.81 10.78
CA LEU A 82 0.77 4.92 12.24
C LEU A 82 2.16 4.81 12.89
N ALA A 83 3.02 3.93 12.37
CA ALA A 83 4.40 3.77 12.83
C ALA A 83 5.27 4.99 12.52
N PHE A 84 5.18 5.52 11.30
CA PHE A 84 5.90 6.73 10.91
C PHE A 84 5.47 7.97 11.70
N ASP A 85 4.17 8.07 12.03
CA ASP A 85 3.66 9.11 12.92
C ASP A 85 4.17 8.96 14.35
N HIS A 86 4.19 7.75 14.90
CA HIS A 86 4.63 7.52 16.28
C HIS A 86 6.12 7.78 16.48
N PHE A 87 6.97 7.40 15.52
CA PHE A 87 8.42 7.61 15.58
C PHE A 87 8.89 8.85 14.82
N ARG A 88 8.00 9.82 14.58
CA ARG A 88 8.32 11.00 13.79
C ARG A 88 9.47 11.79 14.40
N GLY A 89 10.52 12.01 13.60
CA GLY A 89 11.71 12.79 13.98
C GLY A 89 12.94 11.94 14.29
N ASP A 90 12.80 10.62 14.42
CA ASP A 90 13.93 9.70 14.63
C ASP A 90 13.99 8.68 13.48
N PHE A 91 14.89 8.92 12.52
CA PHE A 91 15.08 8.05 11.37
C PHE A 91 15.34 6.60 11.76
N LYS A 92 16.16 6.36 12.81
CA LYS A 92 16.54 5.00 13.21
C LYS A 92 15.31 4.22 13.67
N LYS A 93 14.43 4.86 14.47
CA LYS A 93 13.20 4.24 14.94
C LYS A 93 12.16 4.08 13.83
N GLN A 94 12.05 5.04 12.91
CA GLN A 94 11.17 4.93 11.75
C GLN A 94 11.59 3.78 10.82
N ALA A 95 12.88 3.70 10.48
CA ALA A 95 13.42 2.63 9.66
C ALA A 95 13.25 1.28 10.35
N TYR A 96 13.56 1.19 11.65
CA TYR A 96 13.37 -0.05 12.42
C TYR A 96 11.91 -0.50 12.42
N ALA A 97 10.96 0.38 12.74
CA ALA A 97 9.54 0.04 12.77
C ALA A 97 9.04 -0.40 11.38
N TYR A 98 9.46 0.30 10.33
CA TYR A 98 9.12 -0.05 8.95
C TYR A 98 9.68 -1.43 8.57
N CYS A 99 10.97 -1.68 8.85
CA CYS A 99 11.60 -2.97 8.62
C CYS A 99 10.91 -4.10 9.40
N ALA A 100 10.60 -3.87 10.68
CA ALA A 100 9.95 -4.86 11.52
C ALA A 100 8.58 -5.25 10.96
N ILE A 101 7.74 -4.28 10.62
CA ILE A 101 6.43 -4.54 10.01
C ILE A 101 6.57 -5.26 8.68
N THR A 102 7.52 -4.85 7.84
CA THR A 102 7.79 -5.46 6.53
C THR A 102 8.23 -6.92 6.70
N LEU A 103 9.19 -7.20 7.57
CA LEU A 103 9.69 -8.55 7.84
C LEU A 103 8.59 -9.46 8.41
N ILE A 104 7.80 -8.97 9.36
CA ILE A 104 6.65 -9.72 9.91
C ILE A 104 5.65 -10.05 8.81
N SER A 105 5.38 -9.11 7.90
CA SER A 105 4.45 -9.33 6.78
C SER A 105 4.94 -10.40 5.79
N MET A 106 6.26 -10.64 5.72
CA MET A 106 6.88 -11.62 4.82
C MET A 106 6.93 -13.03 5.42
N ILE A 107 6.66 -13.19 6.73
CA ILE A 107 6.71 -14.50 7.40
C ILE A 107 5.82 -15.55 6.71
N PRO A 108 4.54 -15.29 6.38
CA PRO A 108 3.70 -16.29 5.73
C PRO A 108 4.23 -16.74 4.37
N GLU A 109 4.84 -15.81 3.63
CA GLU A 109 5.43 -16.07 2.31
C GLU A 109 6.68 -16.96 2.40
N LEU A 110 7.43 -16.87 3.50
CA LEU A 110 8.58 -17.74 3.78
C LEU A 110 8.18 -19.18 4.11
N PHE A 111 7.02 -19.37 4.77
CA PHE A 111 6.49 -20.69 5.11
C PHE A 111 5.73 -21.35 3.94
N TYR A 112 5.27 -20.58 2.97
CA TYR A 112 4.56 -21.08 1.79
C TYR A 112 5.28 -22.24 1.06
N PRO A 113 6.59 -22.18 0.72
CA PRO A 113 7.28 -23.30 0.08
C PRO A 113 7.30 -24.57 0.94
N ILE A 114 7.39 -24.44 2.27
CA ILE A 114 7.35 -25.58 3.20
C ILE A 114 5.95 -26.22 3.15
N VAL A 115 4.89 -25.41 3.17
CA VAL A 115 3.51 -25.90 3.05
C VAL A 115 3.28 -26.60 1.70
N CYS A 116 3.79 -26.05 0.60
CA CYS A 116 3.71 -26.70 -0.72
C CYS A 116 4.42 -28.05 -0.74
N LEU A 117 5.62 -28.13 -0.14
CA LEU A 117 6.37 -29.38 -0.02
C LEU A 117 5.62 -30.44 0.78
N LEU A 118 5.01 -30.04 1.91
CA LEU A 118 4.23 -30.95 2.77
C LEU A 118 2.93 -31.45 2.11
N ASN A 119 2.36 -30.67 1.18
CA ASN A 119 1.10 -31.01 0.48
C ASN A 119 1.32 -31.55 -0.94
N SER A 120 2.55 -31.92 -1.30
CA SER A 120 2.94 -32.41 -2.64
C SER A 120 2.49 -31.49 -3.79
N GLN A 121 2.42 -30.19 -3.54
CA GLN A 121 2.07 -29.19 -4.55
C GLN A 121 3.33 -28.80 -5.33
N PRO A 122 3.27 -28.65 -6.66
CA PRO A 122 4.44 -28.28 -7.46
C PRO A 122 4.98 -26.91 -7.01
N MET A 123 6.28 -26.84 -6.71
CA MET A 123 6.97 -25.59 -6.40
C MET A 123 7.00 -24.72 -7.67
N ILE A 124 6.16 -23.69 -7.70
CA ILE A 124 6.02 -22.82 -8.87
C ILE A 124 7.25 -21.90 -8.94
N LYS A 125 7.86 -21.76 -10.14
CA LYS A 125 8.93 -20.77 -10.44
C LYS A 125 8.58 -19.33 -9.99
N GLN A 126 7.31 -19.05 -9.75
CA GLN A 126 6.79 -17.79 -9.21
C GLN A 126 7.35 -17.46 -7.81
N ASN A 127 7.75 -18.43 -6.99
CA ASN A 127 8.27 -18.16 -5.65
C ASN A 127 9.56 -17.31 -5.66
N LEU A 128 10.45 -17.53 -6.63
CA LEU A 128 11.68 -16.73 -6.73
C LEU A 128 11.37 -15.29 -7.18
N ALA A 129 10.46 -15.13 -8.14
CA ALA A 129 10.03 -13.81 -8.62
C ALA A 129 9.34 -13.00 -7.50
N ILE A 130 8.49 -13.64 -6.70
CA ILE A 130 7.84 -13.04 -5.54
C ILE A 130 8.89 -12.60 -4.50
N GLY A 131 9.90 -13.43 -4.23
CA GLY A 131 11.02 -13.07 -3.37
C GLY A 131 11.75 -11.80 -3.81
N ILE A 132 12.03 -11.65 -5.10
CA ILE A 132 12.67 -10.45 -5.66
C ILE A 132 11.77 -9.22 -5.53
N ILE A 133 10.47 -9.36 -5.81
CA ILE A 133 9.49 -8.27 -5.65
C ILE A 133 9.41 -7.81 -4.19
N ASN A 134 9.51 -8.74 -3.24
CA ASN A 134 9.49 -8.42 -1.82
C ASN A 134 10.72 -7.66 -1.35
N LEU A 135 11.89 -7.90 -1.95
CA LEU A 135 13.09 -7.08 -1.68
C LEU A 135 12.86 -5.62 -2.09
N GLY A 136 12.06 -5.37 -3.12
CA GLY A 136 11.63 -4.04 -3.53
C GLY A 136 10.88 -3.26 -2.43
N ARG A 137 10.27 -3.96 -1.46
CA ARG A 137 9.60 -3.31 -0.31
C ARG A 137 10.58 -2.57 0.61
N PHE A 138 11.89 -2.82 0.53
CA PHE A 138 12.89 -2.10 1.34
C PHE A 138 13.42 -0.83 0.67
N LEU A 139 13.14 -0.61 -0.62
CA LEU A 139 13.56 0.59 -1.35
C LEU A 139 13.15 1.92 -0.67
N PRO A 140 11.95 2.04 -0.05
CA PRO A 140 11.55 3.26 0.66
C PRO A 140 12.47 3.66 1.80
N ILE A 141 13.28 2.76 2.35
CA ILE A 141 14.24 3.08 3.42
C ILE A 141 15.38 3.95 2.89
N GLY A 142 15.86 3.68 1.68
CA GLY A 142 16.88 4.52 1.03
C GLY A 142 16.35 5.93 0.77
N LEU A 143 15.08 6.03 0.34
CA LEU A 143 14.38 7.31 0.18
C LEU A 143 14.19 8.02 1.54
N LEU A 144 13.88 7.29 2.60
CA LEU A 144 13.73 7.83 3.94
C LEU A 144 15.07 8.34 4.52
N TYR A 145 16.19 7.70 4.17
CA TYR A 145 17.53 8.14 4.58
C TYR A 145 17.90 9.50 3.95
N LEU A 146 17.50 9.72 2.70
CA LEU A 146 17.71 11.00 1.99
C LEU A 146 16.71 12.08 2.41
N TYR A 147 15.77 11.78 3.31
CA TYR A 147 14.71 12.70 3.70
C TYR A 147 15.19 13.68 4.78
N ASN A 148 15.25 14.97 4.43
CA ASN A 148 15.72 16.04 5.32
C ASN A 148 14.72 16.45 6.44
N GLY A 149 13.66 15.67 6.69
CA GLY A 149 12.66 15.96 7.72
C GLY A 149 11.68 17.10 7.37
N GLN A 150 12.00 17.93 6.39
CA GLN A 150 11.21 19.07 5.96
C GLN A 150 10.15 18.67 4.93
N LYS A 151 8.99 19.33 4.98
CA LYS A 151 7.94 19.16 3.98
C LYS A 151 8.48 19.62 2.63
N GLY A 152 8.48 18.74 1.63
CA GLY A 152 8.90 19.08 0.27
C GLY A 152 8.15 20.32 -0.25
N GLY A 153 8.85 21.15 -1.03
CA GLY A 153 8.35 22.44 -1.52
C GLY A 153 6.93 22.31 -2.07
N GLY A 154 6.00 23.10 -1.51
CA GLY A 154 4.55 23.02 -1.75
C GLY A 154 4.10 23.50 -3.13
N GLY A 155 4.90 23.28 -4.17
CA GLY A 155 4.53 23.58 -5.55
C GLY A 155 3.29 22.78 -5.97
N LYS A 156 2.41 23.40 -6.75
CA LYS A 156 1.23 22.74 -7.33
C LYS A 156 1.66 21.47 -8.11
N TRP A 157 2.81 21.48 -8.78
CA TRP A 157 3.34 20.29 -9.46
C TRP A 157 3.63 19.10 -8.55
N ALA A 158 4.24 19.30 -7.37
CA ALA A 158 4.47 18.21 -6.43
C ALA A 158 3.17 17.67 -5.82
N GLN A 159 2.16 18.54 -5.66
CA GLN A 159 0.85 18.16 -5.17
C GLN A 159 0.03 17.38 -6.19
N TRP A 160 0.05 17.78 -7.47
CA TRP A 160 -0.77 17.20 -8.54
C TRP A 160 -0.05 16.09 -9.32
N GLY A 161 1.29 16.11 -9.34
CA GLY A 161 2.11 15.16 -10.07
C GLY A 161 1.84 13.71 -9.66
N PHE A 162 1.73 13.43 -8.36
CA PHE A 162 1.36 12.09 -7.87
C PHE A 162 0.00 11.63 -8.41
N TYR A 163 -1.00 12.52 -8.39
CA TYR A 163 -2.37 12.18 -8.81
C TYR A 163 -2.53 12.00 -10.32
N VAL A 164 -1.71 12.68 -11.13
CA VAL A 164 -1.73 12.53 -12.59
C VAL A 164 -0.85 11.36 -13.03
N PHE A 165 0.32 11.21 -12.41
CA PHE A 165 1.23 10.11 -12.66
C PHE A 165 0.59 8.76 -12.33
N TYR A 166 -0.20 8.68 -11.25
CA TYR A 166 -0.79 7.42 -10.79
C TYR A 166 -1.70 6.72 -11.83
N PRO A 167 -2.77 7.35 -12.35
CA PRO A 167 -3.58 6.74 -13.41
C PRO A 167 -2.81 6.56 -14.72
N PHE A 168 -1.86 7.45 -15.04
CA PHE A 168 -1.11 7.40 -16.29
C PHE A 168 -0.18 6.19 -16.40
N HIS A 169 0.62 5.89 -15.36
CA HIS A 169 1.51 4.74 -15.41
C HIS A 169 0.74 3.41 -15.41
N LEU A 170 -0.44 3.34 -14.76
CA LEU A 170 -1.33 2.18 -14.84
C LEU A 170 -1.82 1.92 -16.28
N ILE A 171 -2.16 2.97 -17.02
CA ILE A 171 -2.52 2.85 -18.45
C ILE A 171 -1.35 2.31 -19.27
N ILE A 172 -0.13 2.80 -19.03
CA ILE A 172 1.08 2.32 -19.71
C ILE A 172 1.31 0.84 -19.41
N LEU A 173 1.28 0.45 -18.14
CA LEU A 173 1.46 -0.95 -17.74
C LEU A 173 0.37 -1.85 -18.34
N CYS A 174 -0.87 -1.36 -18.46
CA CYS A 174 -1.95 -2.08 -19.12
C CYS A 174 -1.67 -2.31 -20.61
N LYS A 175 -1.15 -1.30 -21.32
CA LYS A 175 -0.73 -1.46 -22.72
C LYS A 175 0.41 -2.46 -22.88
N ILE A 176 1.42 -2.41 -22.00
CA ILE A 176 2.55 -3.35 -22.01
C ILE A 176 2.06 -4.79 -21.78
N ARG A 177 1.15 -4.99 -20.81
CA ARG A 177 0.54 -6.30 -20.55
C ARG A 177 -0.24 -6.81 -21.77
N GLY A 178 -1.00 -5.94 -22.44
CA GLY A 178 -1.72 -6.30 -23.68
C GLY A 178 -0.78 -6.74 -24.81
N LEU A 179 0.38 -6.08 -24.95
CA LEU A 179 1.40 -6.44 -25.95
C LEU A 179 2.15 -7.74 -25.63
N LEU A 180 2.29 -8.10 -24.35
CA LEU A 180 2.95 -9.34 -23.92
C LEU A 180 2.02 -10.57 -24.01
N ASN A 181 0.71 -10.36 -23.99
CA ASN A 181 -0.31 -11.41 -23.97
C ASN A 181 -0.98 -11.65 -25.33
N GLY A 182 -0.69 -10.82 -26.35
CA GLY A 182 -1.11 -11.00 -27.74
C GLY A 182 0.01 -11.60 -28.57
#